data_AF-D5VJM2-F1
#
_entry.id   AF-D5VJM2-F1
#
_cell.length_a   1.000
_cell.length_b   1.000
_cell.length_c   1.000
_cell.angle_alpha   90.00
_cell.angle_beta   90.00
_cell.angle_gamma   90.00
#
_symmetry.space_group_name_H-M   'P 1'
#
loop_
_entity.id
_entity.type
_entity.pdbx_description
1 polymer ?
#
loop_
_entity_poly.entity_id
_entity_poly.type
_entity_poly.pdbx_seq_one_letter_code
_entity_poly.pdbx_strand_id
1 'polypeptide(L)'
;MRLSHVTLAALGAIFLDTPAQAATEKSLTLVAIFSNAAVPVKLIAIILLAGLIAGPGLALARRDTKWLHAIARSALPLGFAAATYTLLAGAVGVANLGVTPSLPILAPGLAEALMMAMLGLLTTGVARLSSELAERRDQGAGLA
;
A
#
# COMPACT_ATOMS: atom_id res chain seq x y z
N MET A 1 33.74 20.11 -11.45
CA MET A 1 32.82 21.14 -10.94
C MET A 1 31.41 20.75 -11.40
N ARG A 2 30.61 20.18 -10.48
CA ARG A 2 29.44 20.84 -9.83
C ARG A 2 28.30 21.10 -10.81
N LEU A 3 27.31 20.20 -10.85
CA LEU A 3 25.87 20.44 -11.10
C LEU A 3 25.17 19.07 -11.25
N SER A 4 24.63 18.50 -10.17
CA SER A 4 23.50 17.53 -10.28
C SER A 4 22.89 17.07 -8.94
N HIS A 5 23.41 17.50 -7.79
CA HIS A 5 22.78 17.15 -6.50
C HIS A 5 21.59 18.07 -6.14
N VAL A 6 21.54 19.27 -6.74
CA VAL A 6 20.47 20.27 -6.45
C VAL A 6 19.19 19.95 -7.21
N THR A 7 19.26 19.32 -8.38
CA THR A 7 18.10 18.90 -9.18
C THR A 7 17.36 17.71 -8.57
N LEU A 8 18.06 16.82 -7.85
CA LEU A 8 17.45 15.67 -7.17
C LEU A 8 16.78 16.08 -5.84
N ALA A 9 17.33 17.09 -5.17
CA ALA A 9 16.71 17.71 -4.00
C ALA A 9 15.44 18.52 -4.35
N ALA A 10 15.37 19.12 -5.54
CA ALA A 10 14.22 19.90 -6.01
C ALA A 10 13.06 19.05 -6.56
N LEU A 11 13.32 17.83 -7.05
CA LEU A 11 12.28 16.92 -7.54
C LEU A 11 11.53 16.17 -6.42
N GLY A 12 12.19 15.89 -5.29
CA GLY A 12 11.53 15.29 -4.11
C GLY A 12 10.65 16.27 -3.34
N ALA A 13 10.95 17.56 -3.42
CA ALA A 13 10.17 18.64 -2.82
C ALA A 13 8.78 18.82 -3.45
N ILE A 14 8.40 18.08 -4.50
CA ILE A 14 7.13 18.26 -5.25
C ILE A 14 6.06 17.21 -4.86
N PHE A 15 6.34 16.25 -3.98
CA PHE A 15 5.28 15.46 -3.30
C PHE A 15 4.62 16.24 -2.15
N LEU A 16 4.68 17.57 -2.22
CA LEU A 16 3.97 18.59 -1.43
C LEU A 16 2.47 18.57 -1.73
N ASP A 17 1.81 17.48 -1.39
CA ASP A 17 0.42 17.57 -0.92
C ASP A 17 0.33 16.73 0.35
N THR A 18 0.39 17.45 1.47
CA THR A 18 0.30 16.90 2.82
C THR A 18 -1.04 16.20 2.99
N PRO A 19 -1.10 15.01 3.63
CA PRO A 19 -2.35 14.29 3.89
C PRO A 19 -3.14 14.96 5.04
N ALA A 20 -3.51 16.23 4.86
CA ALA A 20 -4.12 17.07 5.89
C ALA A 20 -5.34 17.87 5.39
N GLN A 21 -5.90 17.56 4.22
CA GLN A 21 -7.01 18.34 3.62
C GLN A 21 -8.34 17.57 3.44
N ALA A 22 -8.64 16.56 4.27
CA ALA A 22 -9.95 15.88 4.21
C ALA A 22 -10.80 16.01 5.48
N ALA A 23 -10.54 17.01 6.33
CA ALA A 23 -11.35 17.28 7.52
C ALA A 23 -12.40 18.37 7.29
N THR A 24 -13.15 18.32 6.18
CA THR A 24 -14.28 19.22 5.96
C THR A 24 -15.50 18.41 5.50
N GLU A 25 -16.38 18.15 6.47
CA GLU A 25 -17.83 17.85 6.37
C GLU A 25 -18.36 16.53 5.82
N LYS A 26 -17.58 15.61 5.23
CA LYS A 26 -18.15 14.38 4.63
C LYS A 26 -17.76 13.11 5.39
N SER A 27 -18.73 12.24 5.65
CA SER A 27 -18.52 10.92 6.29
C SER A 27 -17.30 10.20 5.72
N LEU A 28 -16.38 9.77 6.59
CA LEU A 28 -15.22 8.96 6.20
C LEU A 28 -15.70 7.66 5.56
N THR A 29 -15.55 7.56 4.24
CA THR A 29 -15.70 6.31 3.50
C THR A 29 -14.30 5.83 3.08
N LEU A 30 -14.12 4.52 2.90
CA LEU A 30 -12.85 3.94 2.42
C LEU A 30 -12.39 4.60 1.11
N VAL A 31 -13.34 4.93 0.23
CA VAL A 31 -13.07 5.61 -1.04
C VAL A 31 -12.53 7.03 -0.82
N ALA A 32 -13.05 7.77 0.16
CA ALA A 32 -12.57 9.11 0.49
C ALA A 32 -11.13 9.11 1.04
N ILE A 33 -10.78 8.09 1.83
CA ILE A 33 -9.42 7.88 2.34
C ILE A 33 -8.46 7.63 1.18
N PHE A 34 -8.82 6.73 0.26
CA PHE A 34 -8.04 6.46 -0.96
C PHE A 34 -7.90 7.66 -1.88
N SER A 35 -8.94 8.49 -2.05
CA SER A 35 -8.89 9.65 -2.94
C SER A 35 -8.03 10.78 -2.39
N ASN A 36 -7.90 10.89 -1.06
CA ASN A 36 -7.11 11.93 -0.41
C ASN A 36 -5.69 11.49 -0.02
N ALA A 37 -5.38 10.20 -0.17
CA ALA A 37 -4.07 9.62 0.06
C ALA A 37 -2.98 10.28 -0.81
N ALA A 38 -1.75 10.29 -0.30
CA ALA A 38 -0.59 10.74 -1.05
C ALA A 38 -0.39 9.89 -2.32
N VAL A 39 0.04 10.50 -3.42
CA VAL A 39 0.23 9.81 -4.72
C VAL A 39 1.06 8.52 -4.62
N PRO A 40 2.18 8.48 -3.87
CA PRO A 40 2.95 7.23 -3.70
C PRO A 40 2.15 6.12 -3.01
N VAL A 41 1.31 6.46 -2.03
CA VAL A 41 0.49 5.51 -1.27
C VAL A 41 -0.62 4.96 -2.14
N LYS A 42 -1.24 5.79 -2.97
CA LYS A 42 -2.22 5.35 -3.99
C LYS A 42 -1.63 4.34 -4.96
N LEU A 43 -0.42 4.60 -5.48
CA LEU A 43 0.26 3.68 -6.40
C LEU A 43 0.54 2.32 -5.75
N ILE A 44 1.06 2.32 -4.53
CA ILE A 44 1.29 1.09 -3.77
C ILE A 44 -0.03 0.34 -3.56
N ALA A 45 -1.09 1.03 -3.20
CA ALA A 45 -2.39 0.42 -2.98
C ALA A 45 -2.98 -0.20 -4.26
N ILE A 46 -2.82 0.46 -5.41
CA ILE A 46 -3.20 -0.11 -6.71
C ILE A 46 -2.41 -1.39 -7.01
N ILE A 47 -1.09 -1.38 -6.76
CA ILE A 47 -0.24 -2.56 -6.95
C ILE A 47 -0.69 -3.72 -6.05
N LEU A 48 -0.99 -3.42 -4.78
CA LEU A 48 -1.46 -4.44 -3.84
C LEU A 48 -2.84 -4.98 -4.23
N LEU A 49 -3.77 -4.12 -4.63
CA LEU A 49 -5.08 -4.54 -5.15
C LEU A 49 -4.94 -5.40 -6.41
N ALA A 50 -4.05 -5.02 -7.33
CA ALA A 50 -3.75 -5.81 -8.51
C ALA A 50 -3.17 -7.18 -8.12
N GLY A 51 -2.26 -7.24 -7.14
CA GLY A 51 -1.72 -8.49 -6.60
C GLY A 51 -2.79 -9.36 -5.94
N LEU A 52 -3.73 -8.75 -5.21
CA LEU A 52 -4.83 -9.43 -4.53
C LEU A 52 -5.76 -10.14 -5.50
N ILE A 53 -6.03 -9.51 -6.66
CA ILE A 53 -6.87 -10.09 -7.73
C ILE A 53 -6.06 -11.05 -8.61
N ALA A 54 -4.80 -10.71 -8.89
CA ALA A 54 -3.91 -11.51 -9.72
C ALA A 54 -3.58 -12.85 -9.08
N GLY A 55 -3.48 -12.94 -7.75
CA GLY A 55 -3.21 -14.19 -7.04
C GLY A 55 -4.17 -15.33 -7.40
N PRO A 56 -5.49 -15.18 -7.15
CA PRO A 56 -6.49 -16.16 -7.54
C PRO A 56 -6.52 -16.40 -9.07
N GLY A 57 -6.34 -15.35 -9.87
CA GLY A 57 -6.32 -15.45 -11.33
C GLY A 57 -5.15 -16.29 -11.86
N LEU A 58 -3.95 -16.12 -11.31
CA LEU A 58 -2.75 -16.89 -11.64
C LEU A 58 -2.91 -18.36 -11.24
N ALA A 59 -3.47 -18.63 -10.06
CA ALA A 59 -3.77 -19.99 -9.61
C ALA A 59 -4.82 -20.67 -10.50
N LEU A 60 -5.85 -19.95 -10.95
CA LEU A 60 -6.86 -20.49 -11.87
C LEU A 60 -6.30 -20.74 -13.27
N ALA A 61 -5.43 -19.84 -13.76
CA ALA A 61 -4.79 -19.92 -15.07
C ALA A 61 -3.65 -20.95 -15.17
N ARG A 62 -3.36 -21.69 -14.10
CA ARG A 62 -2.25 -22.67 -14.02
C ARG A 62 -0.89 -22.08 -14.40
N ARG A 63 -0.67 -20.80 -14.06
CA ARG A 63 0.60 -20.13 -14.33
C ARG A 63 1.61 -20.39 -13.22
N ASP A 64 2.88 -20.28 -13.60
CA ASP A 64 4.06 -20.57 -12.78
C ASP A 64 3.94 -20.00 -11.35
N THR A 65 4.04 -20.87 -10.34
CA THR A 65 3.87 -20.55 -8.91
C THR A 65 4.90 -19.54 -8.40
N LYS A 66 6.01 -19.37 -9.13
CA LYS A 66 7.04 -18.35 -8.88
C LYS A 66 6.46 -16.94 -8.76
N TRP A 67 5.45 -16.60 -9.57
CA TRP A 67 4.81 -15.29 -9.50
C TRP A 67 3.98 -15.11 -8.22
N LEU A 68 3.30 -16.16 -7.78
CA LEU A 68 2.54 -16.16 -6.52
C LEU A 68 3.48 -16.01 -5.32
N HIS A 69 4.61 -16.71 -5.34
CA HIS A 69 5.66 -16.58 -4.33
C HIS A 69 6.28 -15.17 -4.31
N ALA A 70 6.51 -14.57 -5.47
CA ALA A 70 7.03 -13.20 -5.56
C ALA A 70 6.04 -12.20 -4.94
N ILE A 71 4.74 -12.29 -5.29
CA ILE A 71 3.69 -11.45 -4.71
C ILE A 71 3.61 -11.64 -3.20
N ALA A 72 3.61 -12.90 -2.73
CA ALA A 72 3.56 -13.20 -1.31
C ALA A 72 4.72 -12.59 -0.52
N ARG A 73 5.93 -12.60 -1.09
CA ARG A 73 7.14 -12.08 -0.44
C ARG A 73 7.21 -10.55 -0.46
N SER A 74 6.69 -9.90 -1.49
CA SER A 74 6.82 -8.44 -1.65
C SER A 74 5.65 -7.65 -1.08
N ALA A 75 4.43 -8.20 -1.07
CA ALA A 75 3.23 -7.43 -0.76
C ALA A 75 3.15 -6.95 0.69
N LEU A 76 3.53 -7.78 1.67
CA LEU A 76 3.55 -7.37 3.08
C LEU A 76 4.57 -6.26 3.37
N PRO A 77 5.87 -6.38 2.99
CA PRO A 77 6.82 -5.28 3.13
C PRO A 77 6.35 -4.00 2.44
N LEU A 78 5.73 -4.12 1.27
CA LEU A 78 5.26 -2.97 0.49
C LEU A 78 4.08 -2.26 1.18
N GLY A 79 3.10 -3.00 1.68
CA GLY A 79 1.98 -2.45 2.46
C GLY A 79 2.44 -1.78 3.75
N PHE A 80 3.43 -2.37 4.44
CA PHE A 80 4.03 -1.77 5.62
C PHE A 80 4.83 -0.50 5.30
N ALA A 81 5.57 -0.47 4.20
CA ALA A 81 6.29 0.72 3.75
C ALA A 81 5.34 1.89 3.42
N ALA A 82 4.19 1.61 2.79
CA ALA A 82 3.15 2.62 2.57
C ALA A 82 2.53 3.13 3.88
N ALA A 83 2.28 2.22 4.83
CA ALA A 83 1.75 2.57 6.14
C ALA A 83 2.71 3.50 6.91
N THR A 84 4.00 3.16 6.97
CA THR A 84 5.00 3.96 7.68
C THR A 84 5.24 5.30 7.00
N TYR A 85 5.21 5.36 5.66
CA TYR A 85 5.28 6.63 4.93
C TYR A 85 4.11 7.56 5.29
N THR A 86 2.90 7.01 5.38
CA THR A 86 1.69 7.77 5.75
C THR A 86 1.79 8.30 7.18
N LEU A 87 2.28 7.48 8.12
CA LEU A 87 2.52 7.91 9.51
C LEU A 87 3.62 8.97 9.61
N LEU A 88 4.70 8.83 8.82
CA LEU A 88 5.76 9.83 8.76
C LEU A 88 5.24 11.17 8.24
N ALA A 89 4.47 11.17 7.16
CA ALA A 89 3.85 12.37 6.61
C ALA A 89 2.89 13.02 7.63
N GLY A 90 2.12 12.21 8.36
CA GLY A 90 1.28 12.68 9.46
C GLY A 90 2.09 13.33 10.59
N ALA A 91 3.18 12.70 11.04
CA ALA A 91 4.05 13.24 12.08
C ALA A 91 4.72 14.56 11.66
N VAL A 92 5.17 14.66 10.40
CA VAL A 92 5.70 15.91 9.83
C VAL A 92 4.62 17.00 9.81
N GLY A 93 3.38 16.64 9.45
CA GLY A 93 2.23 17.54 9.51
C GLY A 93 1.98 18.07 10.93
N VAL A 94 1.97 17.19 11.93
CA VAL A 94 1.81 17.57 13.35
C VAL A 94 2.91 18.52 13.80
N ALA A 95 4.17 18.24 13.45
CA ALA A 95 5.30 19.08 13.83
C ALA A 95 5.23 20.49 13.22
N ASN A 96 4.70 20.63 12.01
CA ASN A 96 4.62 21.91 11.30
C ASN A 96 3.40 22.77 11.70
N LEU A 97 2.38 22.20 12.35
CA LEU A 97 1.18 22.95 12.74
C LEU A 97 1.41 23.88 13.93
N GLY A 98 2.44 23.64 14.75
CA GLY A 98 2.76 24.47 15.93
C GLY A 98 1.71 24.46 17.05
N VAL A 99 0.61 23.74 16.87
CA VAL A 99 -0.47 23.54 17.84
C VAL A 99 -0.82 22.06 17.91
N THR A 100 -1.20 21.55 19.09
CA THR A 100 -1.60 20.15 19.26
C THR A 100 -2.89 19.87 18.48
N PRO A 101 -2.86 19.07 17.41
CA PRO A 101 -4.06 18.78 16.64
C PRO A 101 -4.97 17.82 17.41
N SER A 102 -6.28 17.98 17.20
CA SER A 102 -7.28 17.09 17.79
C SER A 102 -7.32 15.72 17.07
N LEU A 103 -7.71 14.67 17.78
CA LEU A 103 -7.82 13.29 17.24
C LEU A 103 -8.59 13.19 15.91
N PRO A 104 -9.72 13.91 15.69
CA PRO A 104 -10.43 13.87 14.41
C PRO A 104 -9.61 14.35 13.20
N ILE A 105 -8.62 15.22 13.41
CA ILE A 105 -7.73 15.72 12.35
C ILE A 105 -6.73 14.64 11.93
N LEU A 106 -6.28 13.81 12.89
CA LEU A 106 -5.30 12.75 12.65
C LEU A 106 -5.93 11.41 12.23
N ALA A 107 -7.19 11.19 12.57
CA ALA A 107 -7.90 9.93 12.33
C ALA A 107 -7.86 9.45 10.86
N PRO A 108 -8.02 10.32 9.83
CA PRO A 108 -7.95 9.87 8.43
C PRO A 108 -6.58 9.31 8.03
N GLY A 109 -5.48 9.97 8.42
CA GLY A 109 -4.13 9.51 8.11
C GLY A 109 -3.76 8.23 8.85
N LEU A 110 -4.25 8.06 10.09
CA LEU A 110 -4.10 6.82 10.84
C LEU A 110 -4.87 5.67 10.17
N ALA A 111 -6.11 5.94 9.73
CA ALA A 111 -6.93 4.94 9.03
C ALA A 111 -6.29 4.52 7.70
N GLU A 112 -5.73 5.45 6.95
CA GLU A 112 -4.98 5.17 5.72
C GLU A 112 -3.77 4.26 5.99
N ALA A 113 -2.97 4.56 7.00
CA ALA A 113 -1.81 3.74 7.37
C ALA A 113 -2.21 2.31 7.75
N LEU A 114 -3.23 2.15 8.59
CA LEU A 114 -3.74 0.84 9.00
C LEU A 114 -4.32 0.05 7.82
N MET A 115 -5.02 0.73 6.92
CA MET A 115 -5.56 0.13 5.72
C MET A 115 -4.45 -0.40 4.80
N MET A 116 -3.34 0.33 4.63
CA MET A 116 -2.20 -0.14 3.83
C MET A 116 -1.52 -1.37 4.44
N ALA A 117 -1.38 -1.40 5.76
CA ALA A 117 -0.87 -2.58 6.46
C ALA A 117 -1.79 -3.79 6.26
N MET A 118 -3.11 -3.59 6.39
CA MET A 118 -4.11 -4.63 6.15
C MET A 118 -4.09 -5.12 4.70
N LEU A 119 -3.98 -4.22 3.72
CA LEU A 119 -3.94 -4.57 2.31
C LEU A 119 -2.69 -5.39 1.96
N GLY A 120 -1.54 -5.05 2.54
CA GLY A 120 -0.31 -5.84 2.42
C GLY A 120 -0.47 -7.26 2.99
N LEU A 121 -1.05 -7.38 4.19
CA LEU A 121 -1.33 -8.67 4.83
C LEU A 121 -2.29 -9.54 4.00
N LEU A 122 -3.41 -8.97 3.55
CA LEU A 122 -4.41 -9.68 2.74
C LEU A 122 -3.82 -10.15 1.43
N THR A 123 -3.08 -9.29 0.74
CA THR A 123 -2.45 -9.62 -0.55
C THR A 123 -1.43 -10.74 -0.40
N THR A 124 -0.56 -10.68 0.63
CA THR A 124 0.38 -11.76 0.93
C THR A 124 -0.36 -13.07 1.29
N GLY A 125 -1.39 -13.00 2.13
CA GLY A 125 -2.17 -14.17 2.55
C GLY A 125 -2.84 -14.87 1.37
N VAL A 126 -3.52 -14.11 0.51
CA VAL A 126 -4.19 -14.62 -0.68
C VAL A 126 -3.17 -15.22 -1.66
N ALA A 127 -2.03 -14.57 -1.88
CA ALA A 127 -0.99 -15.11 -2.76
C ALA A 127 -0.39 -16.42 -2.23
N ARG A 128 -0.18 -16.55 -0.91
CA ARG A 128 0.28 -17.81 -0.28
C ARG A 128 -0.73 -18.93 -0.44
N LEU A 129 -1.99 -18.68 -0.10
CA LEU A 129 -3.07 -19.66 -0.25
C LEU A 129 -3.23 -20.10 -1.71
N SER A 130 -3.15 -19.14 -2.64
CA SER A 130 -3.20 -19.41 -4.08
C SER A 130 -2.04 -20.29 -4.54
N SER A 131 -0.82 -20.07 -4.02
CA SER A 131 0.35 -20.92 -4.33
C SER A 131 0.18 -22.33 -3.81
N GLU A 132 -0.26 -22.48 -2.55
CA GLU A 132 -0.44 -23.78 -1.93
C GLU A 132 -1.54 -24.60 -2.63
N LEU A 133 -2.62 -23.95 -3.04
CA LEU A 133 -3.67 -24.58 -3.85
C LEU A 133 -3.18 -25.01 -5.23
N ALA A 134 -2.35 -24.20 -5.90
CA ALA A 134 -1.76 -24.55 -7.18
C ALA A 134 -0.80 -25.76 -7.06
N GLU A 135 0.08 -25.75 -6.06
CA GLU A 135 1.05 -26.83 -5.80
C GLU A 135 0.37 -28.16 -5.46
N ARG A 136 -0.63 -28.16 -4.57
CA ARG A 136 -1.40 -29.37 -4.23
C ARG A 136 -2.11 -29.96 -5.46
N ARG A 137 -2.55 -29.10 -6.38
CA ARG A 137 -3.27 -29.52 -7.59
C ARG A 137 -2.33 -30.13 -8.63
N ASP A 138 -1.13 -29.60 -8.78
CA ASP A 138 -0.11 -30.18 -9.67
C ASP A 138 0.36 -31.55 -9.16
N GLN A 139 0.53 -31.72 -7.84
CA GLN A 139 0.86 -33.01 -7.22
C GLN A 139 -0.23 -34.07 -7.46
N GLY A 140 -1.51 -33.68 -7.41
CA GLY A 140 -2.63 -34.57 -7.71
C GLY A 140 -2.75 -34.94 -9.21
N ALA A 141 -2.25 -34.09 -10.11
CA ALA A 141 -2.26 -34.36 -11.55
C ALA A 141 -1.13 -35.29 -12.01
N GLY A 142 -0.02 -35.38 -11.26
CA GLY A 142 1.10 -36.28 -11.54
C GLY A 142 0.89 -37.74 -11.11
N LEU A 143 -0.24 -38.05 -10.47
CA LEU A 143 -0.61 -39.39 -9.98
C LEU A 143 -1.74 -40.05 -10.80
N ALA A 144 -2.16 -39.43 -11.91
CA ALA A 144 -3.18 -39.93 -12.83
C ALA A 144 -2.58 -40.20 -14.22
#